data_AF-A0A1Y1X4A9-F1
#
_entry.id   AF-A0A1Y1X4A9-F1
#
_cell.length_a   1.000
_cell.length_b   1.000
_cell.length_c   1.000
_cell.angle_alpha   90.00
_cell.angle_beta   90.00
_cell.angle_gamma   90.00
#
_symmetry.space_group_name_H-M   'P 1'
#
loop_
_entity.id
_entity.type
_entity.pdbx_description
1 polymer ?
#
loop_
_entity_poly.entity_id
_entity_poly.type
_entity_poly.pdbx_seq_one_letter_code
_entity_poly.pdbx_strand_id
1 'polypeptide(L)'
;MIYFKLKTYKLLFFLLIWLILKCQTIDIYIPNDQYDIDNINELINTYSQKYKTINIYFNTDYYYSKPKKERGYELTIPEKIDVALIGNPVNGTTFIDLTEFSFYYSIVFVGSTIHQFKVENITFYNFNDPVSTTVNDIFYVNYKSNKFNLLFKNCIFDGSNSLVLDLHSTSEIYQESSNFQVLFDSCQFKNIKGNGVIKSKRENSSNYCHLNIIFSNSVFDNCYNILDAYCGDYLFDNCIFNNISSYEGYSSFAEINFNSSLTIKNSIINNSNNLNPLSPFIKSYGNLINFNNVTMINIHNDIGYIIEDNGQVKYANKIIIDNSYFEDISPLINGKKIKLFIDNSEFKNISNTSSYSLISNIVYGENYLNNSKISDIKLYGTTLLNDDSPVKIENSEFTSISTFYKPVFQISYNDIVMKNININNINIYGDNNECNLLSLLTGDKEKDIILQNINITNIKSNDKIINIKGNNANIKFNNIKVDKSISYGPFLKCDANNITLHLDNMTFINSKNLKKDESGIFHLENNININILNSEFFNNESHSFGIM
;
A
#
# COMPACT_ATOMS: atom_id res chain seq x y z
N MET A 1 -60.37 -13.80 18.80
CA MET A 1 -60.26 -15.08 18.06
C MET A 1 -59.42 -14.99 16.79
N ILE A 2 -59.62 -13.97 15.93
CA ILE A 2 -58.85 -13.79 14.67
C ILE A 2 -57.33 -13.62 14.89
N TYR A 3 -56.94 -12.87 15.92
CA TYR A 3 -55.53 -12.65 16.27
C TYR A 3 -54.79 -13.95 16.64
N PHE A 4 -55.46 -14.86 17.35
CA PHE A 4 -54.88 -16.15 17.74
C PHE A 4 -54.63 -17.06 16.53
N LYS A 5 -55.59 -17.11 15.59
CA LYS A 5 -55.43 -17.86 14.33
C LYS A 5 -54.26 -17.32 13.50
N LEU A 6 -54.11 -15.99 13.40
CA LEU A 6 -53.02 -15.38 12.63
C LEU A 6 -51.63 -15.74 13.20
N LYS A 7 -51.51 -15.80 14.53
CA LYS A 7 -50.26 -16.20 15.21
C LYS A 7 -49.92 -17.67 14.94
N THR A 8 -50.91 -18.56 14.98
CA THR A 8 -50.72 -19.99 14.69
C THR A 8 -50.34 -20.23 13.24
N TYR A 9 -50.96 -19.54 12.27
CA TYR A 9 -50.59 -19.67 10.86
C TYR A 9 -49.18 -19.16 10.56
N LYS A 10 -48.76 -18.05 11.18
CA LYS A 10 -47.37 -17.59 11.07
C LYS A 10 -46.40 -18.63 11.62
N LEU A 11 -46.68 -19.21 12.79
CA LEU A 11 -45.82 -20.25 13.38
C LEU A 11 -45.70 -21.48 12.48
N LEU A 12 -46.82 -21.98 11.94
CA LEU A 12 -46.84 -23.11 11.01
C LEU A 12 -46.07 -22.80 9.72
N PHE A 13 -46.21 -21.59 9.18
CA PHE A 13 -45.46 -21.14 8.00
C PHE A 13 -43.95 -21.11 8.25
N PHE A 14 -43.51 -20.56 9.39
CA PHE A 14 -42.09 -20.58 9.77
C PHE A 14 -41.56 -22.00 9.98
N LEU A 15 -42.34 -22.88 10.61
CA LEU A 15 -41.96 -24.28 10.80
C LEU A 15 -41.86 -25.04 9.47
N LEU A 16 -42.78 -24.78 8.53
CA LEU A 16 -42.73 -25.35 7.19
C LEU A 16 -41.50 -24.88 6.41
N ILE A 17 -41.20 -23.57 6.43
CA ILE A 17 -39.98 -23.02 5.82
C ILE A 17 -38.75 -23.68 6.43
N TRP A 18 -38.69 -23.80 7.77
CA TRP A 18 -37.58 -24.44 8.45
C TRP A 18 -37.40 -25.91 8.05
N LEU A 19 -38.49 -26.67 7.91
CA LEU A 19 -38.45 -28.05 7.43
C LEU A 19 -37.97 -28.15 5.97
N ILE A 20 -38.45 -27.26 5.09
CA ILE A 20 -38.01 -27.23 3.68
C ILE A 20 -36.51 -26.92 3.58
N LEU A 21 -36.02 -25.97 4.39
CA LEU A 21 -34.58 -25.64 4.43
C LEU A 21 -33.76 -26.80 4.98
N LYS A 22 -34.24 -27.48 6.02
CA LYS A 22 -33.59 -28.70 6.54
C LYS A 22 -33.52 -29.81 5.49
N CYS A 23 -34.54 -29.96 4.65
CA CYS A 23 -34.52 -30.96 3.57
C CYS A 23 -33.48 -30.65 2.47
N GLN A 24 -32.93 -29.42 2.41
CA GLN A 24 -31.91 -29.03 1.42
C GLN A 24 -30.48 -29.13 1.96
N THR A 25 -30.30 -29.46 3.23
CA THR A 25 -28.99 -29.49 3.90
C THR A 25 -28.72 -30.88 4.48
N ILE A 26 -27.48 -31.33 4.41
CA ILE A 26 -27.00 -32.51 5.14
C ILE A 26 -25.82 -32.13 6.03
N ASP A 27 -25.82 -32.64 7.25
CA ASP A 27 -24.72 -32.52 8.21
C ASP A 27 -24.06 -33.90 8.35
N ILE A 28 -22.74 -33.96 8.18
CA ILE A 28 -21.92 -35.18 8.24
C ILE A 28 -20.84 -34.96 9.31
N TYR A 29 -20.62 -35.93 10.17
CA TYR A 29 -19.69 -35.83 11.28
C TYR A 29 -18.54 -36.83 11.14
N ILE A 30 -17.32 -36.31 10.95
CA ILE A 30 -16.10 -37.12 10.88
C ILE A 30 -15.46 -37.15 12.28
N PRO A 31 -15.08 -38.32 12.85
CA PRO A 31 -15.24 -39.67 12.31
C PRO A 31 -16.53 -40.38 12.79
N ASN A 32 -17.42 -39.70 13.52
CA ASN A 32 -18.59 -40.31 14.17
C ASN A 32 -19.49 -41.11 13.20
N ASP A 33 -19.61 -40.67 11.95
CA ASP A 33 -20.38 -41.33 10.90
C ASP A 33 -19.57 -42.38 10.11
N GLN A 34 -18.46 -42.87 10.68
CA GLN A 34 -17.56 -43.88 10.08
C GLN A 34 -16.81 -43.42 8.82
N TYR A 35 -16.72 -42.11 8.60
CA TYR A 35 -15.92 -41.50 7.54
C TYR A 35 -14.58 -40.99 8.08
N ASP A 36 -13.61 -40.81 7.19
CA ASP A 36 -12.32 -40.16 7.45
C ASP A 36 -12.15 -38.94 6.51
N ILE A 37 -11.12 -38.13 6.72
CA ILE A 37 -10.78 -36.97 5.87
C ILE A 37 -10.59 -37.37 4.40
N ASP A 38 -10.13 -38.59 4.15
CA ASP A 38 -9.94 -39.18 2.82
C ASP A 38 -11.27 -39.36 2.05
N ASN A 39 -12.41 -39.39 2.75
CA ASN A 39 -13.73 -39.59 2.16
C ASN A 39 -14.41 -38.30 1.68
N ILE A 40 -13.84 -37.11 1.95
CA ILE A 40 -14.53 -35.82 1.69
C ILE A 40 -15.04 -35.70 0.25
N ASN A 41 -14.22 -36.02 -0.76
CA ASN A 41 -14.65 -35.91 -2.16
C ASN A 41 -15.78 -36.92 -2.52
N GLU A 42 -15.72 -38.13 -1.98
CA GLU A 42 -16.77 -39.15 -2.16
C GLU A 42 -18.10 -38.71 -1.53
N LEU A 43 -18.03 -38.09 -0.34
CA LEU A 43 -19.19 -37.53 0.35
C LEU A 43 -19.82 -36.41 -0.47
N ILE A 44 -19.02 -35.46 -0.97
CA ILE A 44 -19.51 -34.37 -1.83
C ILE A 44 -20.22 -34.93 -3.06
N ASN A 45 -19.61 -35.89 -3.77
CA ASN A 45 -20.18 -36.48 -4.98
C ASN A 45 -21.48 -37.26 -4.71
N THR A 46 -21.56 -37.94 -3.58
CA THR A 46 -22.73 -38.74 -3.20
C THR A 46 -23.90 -37.86 -2.76
N TYR A 47 -23.64 -36.91 -1.86
CA TYR A 47 -24.70 -36.10 -1.25
C TYR A 47 -25.17 -34.92 -2.11
N SER A 48 -24.34 -34.44 -3.05
CA SER A 48 -24.71 -33.39 -4.00
C SER A 48 -25.88 -33.77 -4.93
N GLN A 49 -26.15 -35.07 -5.11
CA GLN A 49 -27.29 -35.53 -5.91
C GLN A 49 -28.64 -35.23 -5.26
N LYS A 50 -28.66 -35.01 -3.93
CA LYS A 50 -29.90 -34.91 -3.14
C LYS A 50 -30.01 -33.60 -2.36
N TYR A 51 -28.90 -33.04 -1.89
CA TYR A 51 -28.86 -31.85 -1.04
C TYR A 51 -28.21 -30.69 -1.77
N LYS A 52 -28.57 -29.45 -1.42
CA LYS A 52 -27.96 -28.22 -1.95
C LYS A 52 -26.82 -27.72 -1.08
N THR A 53 -26.82 -28.08 0.20
CA THR A 53 -25.80 -27.70 1.16
C THR A 53 -25.27 -28.94 1.87
N ILE A 54 -23.95 -29.07 1.93
CA ILE A 54 -23.27 -30.17 2.59
C ILE A 54 -22.33 -29.58 3.63
N ASN A 55 -22.62 -29.82 4.90
CA ASN A 55 -21.74 -29.45 6.01
C ASN A 55 -21.02 -30.69 6.52
N ILE A 56 -19.69 -30.64 6.55
CA ILE A 56 -18.83 -31.69 7.08
C ILE A 56 -18.17 -31.14 8.34
N TYR A 57 -18.51 -31.72 9.49
CA TYR A 57 -17.99 -31.36 10.80
C TYR A 57 -16.86 -32.29 11.20
N PHE A 58 -15.73 -31.72 11.59
CA PHE A 58 -14.64 -32.44 12.22
C PHE A 58 -14.84 -32.46 13.74
N ASN A 59 -15.19 -33.63 14.29
CA ASN A 59 -15.54 -33.80 15.70
C ASN A 59 -14.36 -34.18 16.60
N THR A 60 -13.16 -34.35 16.05
CA THR A 60 -11.94 -34.50 16.84
C THR A 60 -11.09 -33.25 16.76
N ASP A 61 -10.23 -33.06 17.77
CA ASP A 61 -9.37 -31.88 17.87
C ASP A 61 -8.17 -31.95 16.93
N TYR A 62 -7.83 -33.16 16.46
CA TYR A 62 -6.63 -33.41 15.69
C TYR A 62 -6.87 -34.45 14.61
N TYR A 63 -6.36 -34.18 13.42
CA TYR A 63 -6.30 -35.11 12.29
C TYR A 63 -4.88 -35.10 11.72
N TYR A 64 -4.32 -36.30 11.52
CA TYR A 64 -3.13 -36.49 10.72
C TYR A 64 -3.56 -36.79 9.28
N SER A 65 -3.01 -36.07 8.32
CA SER A 65 -3.11 -36.51 6.92
C SER A 65 -2.35 -37.84 6.76
N LYS A 66 -2.91 -38.80 6.01
CA LYS A 66 -2.32 -40.14 5.81
C LYS A 66 -1.60 -40.25 4.46
N PRO A 67 -0.54 -41.08 4.35
CA PRO A 67 0.37 -41.18 3.19
C PRO A 67 -0.20 -41.69 1.86
N LYS A 68 -1.51 -41.84 1.69
CA LYS A 68 -2.02 -42.78 0.68
C LYS A 68 -2.01 -42.27 -0.77
N LYS A 69 -1.74 -41.00 -1.05
CA LYS A 69 -1.71 -40.48 -2.43
C LYS A 69 -0.55 -39.51 -2.65
N GLU A 70 0.27 -39.80 -3.66
CA GLU A 70 1.44 -38.99 -4.05
C GLU A 70 1.10 -37.54 -4.48
N ARG A 71 -0.18 -37.14 -4.58
CA ARG A 71 -0.61 -35.87 -5.22
C ARG A 71 -1.83 -35.19 -4.57
N GLY A 72 -2.01 -35.28 -3.25
CA GLY A 72 -3.06 -34.51 -2.56
C GLY A 72 -4.51 -34.98 -2.79
N TYR A 73 -5.49 -34.14 -2.42
CA TYR A 73 -6.93 -34.39 -2.61
C TYR A 73 -7.55 -33.43 -3.63
N GLU A 74 -8.11 -33.99 -4.70
CA GLU A 74 -9.01 -33.26 -5.58
C GLU A 74 -10.41 -33.21 -4.96
N LEU A 75 -10.92 -32.00 -4.73
CA LEU A 75 -12.26 -31.70 -4.25
C LEU A 75 -13.06 -31.09 -5.41
N THR A 76 -13.97 -31.89 -5.97
CA THR A 76 -14.84 -31.44 -7.05
C THR A 76 -16.13 -30.88 -6.48
N ILE A 77 -16.34 -29.57 -6.64
CA ILE A 77 -17.55 -28.86 -6.16
C ILE A 77 -18.59 -28.80 -7.28
N PRO A 78 -19.71 -29.54 -7.18
CA PRO A 78 -20.71 -29.61 -8.24
C PRO A 78 -21.56 -28.33 -8.37
N GLU A 79 -22.34 -28.26 -9.44
CA GLU A 79 -23.19 -27.11 -9.74
C GLU A 79 -24.34 -26.93 -8.75
N LYS A 80 -24.52 -25.67 -8.27
CA LYS A 80 -25.55 -25.26 -7.29
C LYS A 80 -25.44 -25.95 -5.92
N ILE A 81 -24.24 -26.35 -5.54
CA ILE A 81 -23.94 -26.96 -4.24
C ILE A 81 -23.03 -26.05 -3.43
N ASP A 82 -23.40 -25.84 -2.18
CA ASP A 82 -22.55 -25.21 -1.17
C ASP A 82 -21.93 -26.30 -0.29
N VAL A 83 -20.61 -26.27 -0.12
CA VAL A 83 -19.87 -27.22 0.72
C VAL A 83 -19.17 -26.46 1.84
N ALA A 84 -19.26 -26.95 3.07
CA ALA A 84 -18.57 -26.40 4.23
C ALA A 84 -17.79 -27.47 4.97
N LEU A 85 -16.51 -27.19 5.26
CA LEU A 85 -15.67 -27.93 6.19
C LEU A 85 -15.58 -27.13 7.50
N ILE A 86 -16.03 -27.72 8.61
CA ILE A 86 -16.23 -27.01 9.87
C ILE A 86 -15.51 -27.75 11.00
N GLY A 87 -14.52 -27.11 11.61
CA GLY A 87 -13.85 -27.62 12.80
C GLY A 87 -14.73 -27.54 14.06
N ASN A 88 -14.39 -28.32 15.08
CA ASN A 88 -15.12 -28.34 16.35
C ASN A 88 -14.93 -27.02 17.13
N PRO A 89 -15.98 -26.19 17.29
CA PRO A 89 -15.84 -24.93 18.01
C PRO A 89 -15.70 -25.11 19.53
N VAL A 90 -16.09 -26.25 20.09
CA VAL A 90 -16.08 -26.50 21.55
C VAL A 90 -14.65 -26.46 22.11
N ASN A 91 -13.67 -26.88 21.31
CA ASN A 91 -12.26 -26.95 21.69
C ASN A 91 -11.40 -25.87 21.00
N GLY A 92 -12.03 -24.83 20.43
CA GLY A 92 -11.38 -23.72 19.76
C GLY A 92 -11.25 -23.92 18.25
N THR A 93 -10.35 -24.80 17.82
CA THR A 93 -10.12 -25.13 16.40
C THR A 93 -9.75 -26.60 16.23
N THR A 94 -10.19 -27.23 15.14
CA THR A 94 -9.65 -28.54 14.75
C THR A 94 -8.29 -28.37 14.07
N PHE A 95 -7.30 -29.15 14.48
CA PHE A 95 -5.98 -29.19 13.86
C PHE A 95 -5.94 -30.23 12.73
N ILE A 96 -5.45 -29.81 11.56
CA ILE A 96 -5.07 -30.66 10.45
C ILE A 96 -3.55 -30.55 10.30
N ASP A 97 -2.85 -31.61 10.70
CA ASP A 97 -1.40 -31.69 10.65
C ASP A 97 -0.92 -32.26 9.32
N LEU A 98 -0.10 -31.46 8.64
CA LEU A 98 0.44 -31.72 7.32
C LEU A 98 1.95 -32.03 7.35
N THR A 99 2.54 -32.24 8.54
CA THR A 99 3.99 -32.44 8.73
C THR A 99 4.56 -33.58 7.88
N GLU A 100 3.83 -34.67 7.73
CA GLU A 100 4.33 -35.86 7.05
C GLU A 100 4.22 -35.79 5.51
N PHE A 101 3.58 -34.75 4.93
CA PHE A 101 3.19 -34.76 3.52
C PHE A 101 3.31 -33.42 2.78
N SER A 102 3.76 -33.50 1.52
CA SER A 102 3.56 -32.48 0.49
C SER A 102 2.08 -32.47 0.03
N PHE A 103 1.19 -32.10 0.94
CA PHE A 103 -0.25 -32.22 0.77
C PHE A 103 -0.85 -30.95 0.15
N TYR A 104 -1.71 -31.09 -0.86
CA TYR A 104 -2.52 -30.00 -1.41
C TYR A 104 -3.98 -30.41 -1.64
N TYR A 105 -4.91 -29.49 -1.38
CA TYR A 105 -6.31 -29.55 -1.79
C TYR A 105 -6.45 -28.89 -3.17
N SER A 106 -6.66 -29.69 -4.22
CA SER A 106 -7.04 -29.17 -5.53
C SER A 106 -8.55 -28.99 -5.59
N ILE A 107 -9.03 -27.75 -5.56
CA ILE A 107 -10.45 -27.44 -5.63
C ILE A 107 -10.83 -27.17 -7.09
N VAL A 108 -11.79 -27.94 -7.59
CA VAL A 108 -12.32 -27.81 -8.96
C VAL A 108 -13.81 -27.47 -8.89
N PHE A 109 -14.17 -26.28 -9.38
CA PHE A 109 -15.57 -25.86 -9.49
C PHE A 109 -16.15 -26.29 -10.84
N VAL A 110 -17.23 -27.07 -10.82
CA VAL A 110 -17.88 -27.61 -12.03
C VAL A 110 -19.22 -26.92 -12.28
N GLY A 111 -19.29 -26.07 -13.31
CA GLY A 111 -20.54 -25.46 -13.74
C GLY A 111 -20.40 -24.01 -14.16
N SER A 112 -21.54 -23.33 -14.31
CA SER A 112 -21.63 -21.94 -14.78
C SER A 112 -22.41 -21.03 -13.84
N THR A 113 -22.74 -21.53 -12.65
CA THR A 113 -23.45 -20.80 -11.59
C THR A 113 -22.50 -20.52 -10.43
N ILE A 114 -22.91 -19.66 -9.50
CA ILE A 114 -22.06 -19.33 -8.34
C ILE A 114 -22.03 -20.53 -7.39
N HIS A 115 -20.83 -21.00 -7.06
CA HIS A 115 -20.57 -22.06 -6.08
C HIS A 115 -19.97 -21.48 -4.80
N GLN A 116 -20.18 -22.14 -3.66
CA GLN A 116 -19.49 -21.78 -2.42
C GLN A 116 -18.76 -22.97 -1.81
N PHE A 117 -17.47 -22.80 -1.55
CA PHE A 117 -16.69 -23.68 -0.67
C PHE A 117 -16.25 -22.90 0.55
N LYS A 118 -16.57 -23.39 1.75
CA LYS A 118 -16.26 -22.74 3.02
C LYS A 118 -15.40 -23.65 3.90
N VAL A 119 -14.40 -23.06 4.56
CA VAL A 119 -13.59 -23.67 5.61
C VAL A 119 -13.71 -22.79 6.85
N GLU A 120 -14.04 -23.39 8.00
CA GLU A 120 -14.33 -22.63 9.22
C GLU A 120 -13.78 -23.29 10.48
N ASN A 121 -13.11 -22.52 11.35
CA ASN A 121 -12.55 -22.96 12.64
C ASN A 121 -11.53 -24.11 12.53
N ILE A 122 -10.63 -24.06 11.53
CA ILE A 122 -9.59 -25.08 11.29
C ILE A 122 -8.20 -24.46 11.34
N THR A 123 -7.28 -25.15 12.02
CA THR A 123 -5.85 -24.85 12.02
C THR A 123 -5.12 -25.82 11.09
N PHE A 124 -4.54 -25.30 10.01
CA PHE A 124 -3.63 -26.03 9.12
C PHE A 124 -2.20 -25.84 9.64
N TYR A 125 -1.56 -26.94 10.03
CA TYR A 125 -0.30 -26.92 10.75
C TYR A 125 0.82 -27.64 10.00
N ASN A 126 2.02 -27.05 10.00
CA ASN A 126 3.28 -27.65 9.54
C ASN A 126 3.25 -28.25 8.13
N PHE A 127 2.80 -27.48 7.14
CA PHE A 127 2.85 -27.93 5.75
C PHE A 127 4.20 -27.56 5.11
N ASN A 128 5.19 -28.39 5.38
CA ASN A 128 6.52 -28.25 4.82
C ASN A 128 6.74 -29.33 3.77
N ASP A 129 6.98 -28.97 2.52
CA ASP A 129 7.52 -29.93 1.55
C ASP A 129 9.06 -29.90 1.63
N PRO A 130 9.70 -30.97 2.13
CA PRO A 130 11.16 -31.04 2.24
C PRO A 130 11.87 -31.17 0.88
N VAL A 131 11.15 -31.50 -0.19
CA VAL A 131 11.68 -31.76 -1.54
C VAL A 131 11.49 -30.55 -2.48
N SER A 132 10.64 -29.60 -2.11
CA SER A 132 10.25 -28.50 -2.97
C SER A 132 11.38 -27.50 -3.24
N THR A 133 11.89 -27.55 -4.47
CA THR A 133 12.45 -26.38 -5.17
C THR A 133 11.39 -25.64 -6.00
N THR A 134 10.13 -26.10 -5.96
CA THR A 134 9.00 -25.64 -6.79
C THR A 134 7.80 -25.28 -5.93
N VAL A 135 7.00 -24.29 -6.36
CA VAL A 135 5.81 -23.83 -5.64
C VAL A 135 4.84 -24.98 -5.37
N ASN A 136 4.68 -25.36 -4.10
CA ASN A 136 3.53 -26.14 -3.64
C ASN A 136 2.57 -25.21 -2.90
N ASP A 137 1.34 -25.66 -2.74
CA ASP A 137 0.26 -24.92 -2.12
C ASP A 137 -0.58 -25.82 -1.18
N ILE A 138 -1.24 -25.25 -0.17
CA ILE A 138 -2.28 -25.99 0.58
C ILE A 138 -3.54 -26.08 -0.27
N PHE A 139 -3.90 -24.98 -0.93
CA PHE A 139 -5.09 -24.87 -1.75
C PHE A 139 -4.69 -24.48 -3.17
N TYR A 140 -4.97 -25.35 -4.13
CA TYR A 140 -4.85 -25.07 -5.56
C TYR A 140 -6.24 -24.93 -6.14
N VAL A 141 -6.54 -23.79 -6.76
CA VAL A 141 -7.82 -23.59 -7.46
C VAL A 141 -7.56 -23.33 -8.92
N ASN A 142 -7.98 -24.27 -9.77
CA ASN A 142 -8.03 -24.05 -11.21
C ASN A 142 -9.46 -23.62 -11.60
N TYR A 143 -9.61 -22.39 -12.07
CA TYR A 143 -10.91 -21.82 -12.40
C TYR A 143 -11.01 -21.36 -13.86
N LYS A 144 -12.20 -21.60 -14.44
CA LYS A 144 -12.57 -21.18 -15.80
C LYS A 144 -13.57 -20.02 -15.82
N SER A 145 -14.11 -19.65 -14.67
CA SER A 145 -15.04 -18.53 -14.51
C SER A 145 -14.86 -17.92 -13.11
N ASN A 146 -15.25 -16.66 -12.94
CA ASN A 146 -15.27 -15.97 -11.63
C ASN A 146 -16.54 -16.26 -10.82
N LYS A 147 -17.32 -17.27 -11.20
CA LYS A 147 -18.56 -17.64 -10.51
C LYS A 147 -18.30 -18.67 -9.41
N PHE A 148 -17.39 -18.37 -8.50
CA PHE A 148 -17.13 -19.19 -7.32
C PHE A 148 -16.79 -18.28 -6.14
N ASN A 149 -17.09 -18.77 -4.95
CA ASN A 149 -16.73 -18.15 -3.69
C ASN A 149 -15.98 -19.18 -2.84
N LEU A 150 -14.77 -18.82 -2.41
CA LEU A 150 -13.95 -19.57 -1.47
C LEU A 150 -13.86 -18.76 -0.17
N LEU A 151 -14.36 -19.32 0.93
CA LEU A 151 -14.44 -18.63 2.22
C LEU A 151 -13.61 -19.36 3.27
N PHE A 152 -12.71 -18.64 3.93
CA PHE A 152 -11.98 -19.09 5.11
C PHE A 152 -12.38 -18.22 6.29
N LYS A 153 -12.87 -18.84 7.36
CA LYS A 153 -13.36 -18.13 8.55
C LYS A 153 -12.72 -18.67 9.82
N ASN A 154 -12.13 -17.79 10.62
CA ASN A 154 -11.45 -18.17 11.85
C ASN A 154 -10.43 -19.30 11.65
N CYS A 155 -9.75 -19.30 10.50
CA CYS A 155 -8.74 -20.31 10.19
C CYS A 155 -7.36 -19.85 10.65
N ILE A 156 -6.49 -20.80 10.98
CA ILE A 156 -5.08 -20.54 11.30
C ILE A 156 -4.22 -21.34 10.32
N PHE A 157 -3.26 -20.67 9.69
CA PHE A 157 -2.23 -21.27 8.87
C PHE A 157 -0.90 -21.06 9.59
N ASP A 158 -0.30 -22.12 10.13
CA ASP A 158 0.86 -22.01 11.01
C ASP A 158 1.98 -22.97 10.59
N GLY A 159 3.13 -22.39 10.22
CA GLY A 159 4.35 -23.11 9.89
C GLY A 159 4.33 -23.70 8.48
N SER A 160 5.04 -23.04 7.56
CA SER A 160 5.06 -23.45 6.16
C SER A 160 6.29 -22.98 5.38
N ASN A 161 6.67 -23.74 4.36
CA ASN A 161 7.51 -23.30 3.23
C ASN A 161 6.75 -23.25 1.89
N SER A 162 5.47 -23.56 1.90
CA SER A 162 4.57 -23.65 0.74
C SER A 162 3.55 -22.52 0.76
N LEU A 163 2.95 -22.27 -0.39
CA LEU A 163 1.92 -21.26 -0.59
C LEU A 163 0.63 -21.65 0.16
N VAL A 164 -0.12 -20.70 0.72
CA VAL A 164 -1.42 -21.04 1.31
C VAL A 164 -2.46 -21.26 0.21
N LEU A 165 -2.49 -20.38 -0.80
CA LEU A 165 -3.46 -20.44 -1.88
C LEU A 165 -2.85 -20.07 -3.25
N ASP A 166 -2.88 -21.00 -4.21
CA ASP A 166 -2.59 -20.74 -5.63
C ASP A 166 -3.90 -20.70 -6.43
N LEU A 167 -4.14 -19.58 -7.12
CA LEU A 167 -5.30 -19.37 -7.98
C LEU A 167 -4.83 -19.32 -9.42
N HIS A 168 -5.34 -20.22 -10.24
CA HIS A 168 -4.94 -20.33 -11.63
C HIS A 168 -6.13 -20.19 -12.58
N SER A 169 -6.12 -19.13 -13.39
CA SER A 169 -7.11 -18.93 -14.45
C SER A 169 -6.63 -19.50 -15.78
N THR A 170 -7.43 -20.38 -16.40
CA THR A 170 -7.18 -20.91 -17.75
C THR A 170 -7.98 -20.18 -18.84
N SER A 171 -8.79 -19.17 -18.50
CA SER A 171 -9.70 -18.51 -19.44
C SER A 171 -9.67 -16.98 -19.33
N GLU A 172 -10.20 -16.31 -20.36
CA GLU A 172 -10.46 -14.87 -20.31
C GLU A 172 -11.77 -14.58 -19.61
N ILE A 173 -11.71 -13.73 -18.58
CA ILE A 173 -12.87 -13.40 -17.74
C ILE A 173 -13.14 -11.92 -17.92
N TYR A 174 -14.17 -11.62 -18.71
CA TYR A 174 -14.57 -10.26 -19.09
C TYR A 174 -15.70 -9.68 -18.23
N GLN A 175 -16.29 -10.47 -17.33
CA GLN A 175 -17.46 -10.02 -16.59
C GLN A 175 -17.05 -9.49 -15.22
N GLU A 176 -17.34 -8.21 -14.98
CA GLU A 176 -17.40 -7.66 -13.63
C GLU A 176 -18.45 -8.43 -12.83
N SER A 177 -18.01 -9.14 -11.80
CA SER A 177 -18.90 -9.62 -10.75
C SER A 177 -18.76 -8.67 -9.58
N SER A 178 -19.87 -8.19 -9.02
CA SER A 178 -19.88 -7.34 -7.82
C SER A 178 -19.46 -8.08 -6.54
N ASN A 179 -19.09 -9.35 -6.64
CA ASN A 179 -18.85 -10.23 -5.50
C ASN A 179 -17.37 -10.62 -5.40
N PHE A 180 -16.91 -10.90 -4.17
CA PHE A 180 -15.60 -11.50 -3.93
C PHE A 180 -15.57 -12.95 -4.44
N GLN A 181 -14.41 -13.40 -4.92
CA GLN A 181 -14.17 -14.81 -5.23
C GLN A 181 -13.49 -15.52 -4.07
N VAL A 182 -12.67 -14.81 -3.30
CA VAL A 182 -11.98 -15.37 -2.14
C VAL A 182 -12.11 -14.41 -0.97
N LEU A 183 -12.50 -14.94 0.19
CA LEU A 183 -12.60 -14.19 1.45
C LEU A 183 -11.89 -14.94 2.56
N PHE A 184 -10.92 -14.29 3.19
CA PHE A 184 -10.36 -14.68 4.48
C PHE A 184 -10.88 -13.72 5.54
N ASP A 185 -11.67 -14.21 6.48
CA ASP A 185 -12.26 -13.43 7.56
C ASP A 185 -11.77 -13.96 8.90
N SER A 186 -11.18 -13.08 9.70
CA SER A 186 -10.68 -13.38 11.05
C SER A 186 -9.65 -14.51 11.06
N CYS A 187 -8.83 -14.59 10.01
CA CYS A 187 -7.81 -15.65 9.84
C CYS A 187 -6.45 -15.21 10.38
N GLN A 188 -5.59 -16.18 10.70
CA GLN A 188 -4.22 -15.94 11.15
C GLN A 188 -3.24 -16.70 10.26
N PHE A 189 -2.20 -16.01 9.80
CA PHE A 189 -1.10 -16.56 9.01
C PHE A 189 0.17 -16.38 9.83
N LYS A 190 0.82 -17.48 10.20
CA LYS A 190 1.96 -17.50 11.11
C LYS A 190 3.11 -18.28 10.50
N ASN A 191 4.29 -17.67 10.50
CA ASN A 191 5.52 -18.35 10.07
C ASN A 191 5.41 -18.95 8.65
N ILE A 192 4.73 -18.25 7.75
CA ILE A 192 4.60 -18.68 6.35
C ILE A 192 5.84 -18.20 5.60
N LYS A 193 6.73 -19.13 5.33
CA LYS A 193 7.98 -18.93 4.60
C LYS A 193 7.87 -19.62 3.24
N GLY A 194 8.93 -19.56 2.45
CA GLY A 194 8.99 -20.07 1.08
C GLY A 194 8.12 -19.27 0.09
N ASN A 195 7.13 -19.92 -0.49
CA ASN A 195 6.43 -19.41 -1.67
C ASN A 195 5.39 -18.32 -1.39
N GLY A 196 5.17 -17.96 -0.12
CA GLY A 196 4.33 -16.84 0.29
C GLY A 196 2.94 -17.24 0.75
N VAL A 197 2.00 -16.30 0.75
CA VAL A 197 0.62 -16.58 1.21
C VAL A 197 -0.33 -16.82 0.04
N ILE A 198 -0.49 -15.87 -0.88
CA ILE A 198 -1.38 -16.01 -2.03
C ILE A 198 -0.65 -15.73 -3.33
N LYS A 199 -0.93 -16.58 -4.32
CA LYS A 199 -0.54 -16.37 -5.70
C LYS A 199 -1.74 -16.44 -6.63
N SER A 200 -1.79 -15.52 -7.59
CA SER A 200 -2.79 -15.50 -8.66
C SER A 200 -2.10 -15.45 -10.01
N LYS A 201 -2.21 -16.54 -10.76
CA LYS A 201 -1.57 -16.76 -12.07
C LYS A 201 -2.60 -16.83 -13.19
N ARG A 202 -2.08 -16.61 -14.40
CA ARG A 202 -2.82 -16.82 -15.64
C ARG A 202 -1.93 -17.52 -16.67
N GLU A 203 -2.48 -18.48 -17.40
CA GLU A 203 -1.75 -19.20 -18.46
C GLU A 203 -1.52 -18.35 -19.73
N ASN A 204 -2.46 -17.45 -20.06
CA ASN A 204 -2.47 -16.70 -21.32
C ASN A 204 -2.12 -15.22 -21.14
N SER A 205 -1.48 -14.64 -22.16
CA SER A 205 -0.93 -13.28 -22.17
C SER A 205 -1.95 -12.13 -22.26
N SER A 206 -3.25 -12.37 -22.12
CA SER A 206 -4.22 -11.27 -22.15
C SER A 206 -4.33 -10.59 -20.77
N ASN A 207 -4.66 -9.30 -20.78
CA ASN A 207 -4.54 -8.42 -19.60
C ASN A 207 -5.83 -8.35 -18.76
N TYR A 208 -6.87 -9.13 -19.07
CA TYR A 208 -8.19 -9.01 -18.43
C TYR A 208 -8.50 -10.21 -17.55
N CYS A 209 -8.35 -10.07 -16.24
CA CYS A 209 -9.04 -10.96 -15.30
C CYS A 209 -9.57 -10.15 -14.11
N HIS A 210 -10.82 -10.43 -13.77
CA HIS A 210 -11.50 -9.83 -12.63
C HIS A 210 -11.62 -10.89 -11.54
N LEU A 211 -10.68 -10.86 -10.61
CA LEU A 211 -10.64 -11.67 -9.41
C LEU A 211 -10.65 -10.72 -8.22
N ASN A 212 -11.61 -10.86 -7.31
CA ASN A 212 -11.69 -10.03 -6.11
C ASN A 212 -11.37 -10.89 -4.88
N ILE A 213 -10.24 -10.59 -4.22
CA ILE A 213 -9.77 -11.27 -3.01
C ILE A 213 -9.81 -10.31 -1.83
N ILE A 214 -10.46 -10.73 -0.75
CA ILE A 214 -10.63 -9.94 0.46
C ILE A 214 -9.99 -10.64 1.66
N PHE A 215 -9.19 -9.90 2.42
CA PHE A 215 -8.74 -10.23 3.76
C PHE A 215 -9.40 -9.26 4.73
N SER A 216 -10.07 -9.78 5.74
CA SER A 216 -10.77 -8.99 6.75
C SER A 216 -10.40 -9.48 8.14
N ASN A 217 -10.16 -8.55 9.07
CA ASN A 217 -9.91 -8.85 10.49
C ASN A 217 -8.77 -9.85 10.72
N SER A 218 -7.79 -9.91 9.81
CA SER A 218 -6.81 -10.99 9.76
C SER A 218 -5.42 -10.56 10.22
N VAL A 219 -4.63 -11.51 10.69
CA VAL A 219 -3.27 -11.27 11.22
C VAL A 219 -2.24 -12.04 10.41
N PHE A 220 -1.19 -11.36 9.99
CA PHE A 220 -0.03 -11.94 9.32
C PHE A 220 1.19 -11.70 10.20
N ASP A 221 1.80 -12.77 10.68
CA ASP A 221 2.95 -12.69 11.59
C ASP A 221 4.09 -13.56 11.06
N ASN A 222 5.23 -12.91 10.78
CA ASN A 222 6.42 -13.56 10.25
C ASN A 222 6.15 -14.28 8.91
N CYS A 223 5.48 -13.59 8.00
CA CYS A 223 5.09 -14.12 6.70
C CYS A 223 5.92 -13.52 5.58
N TYR A 224 6.21 -14.33 4.57
CA TYR A 224 6.94 -13.93 3.37
C TYR A 224 5.95 -13.71 2.23
N ASN A 225 6.25 -12.79 1.31
CA ASN A 225 5.59 -12.66 0.00
C ASN A 225 4.06 -12.79 0.09
N ILE A 226 3.39 -11.85 0.78
CA ILE A 226 1.96 -11.97 1.10
C ILE A 226 1.11 -12.15 -0.18
N LEU A 227 1.42 -11.41 -1.23
CA LEU A 227 0.66 -11.39 -2.47
C LEU A 227 1.56 -11.36 -3.71
N ASP A 228 1.40 -12.35 -4.58
CA ASP A 228 1.93 -12.34 -5.96
C ASP A 228 0.75 -12.44 -6.94
N ALA A 229 0.42 -11.32 -7.57
CA ALA A 229 -0.80 -11.14 -8.33
C ALA A 229 -0.54 -10.73 -9.78
N TYR A 230 -1.08 -11.52 -10.72
CA TYR A 230 -1.06 -11.16 -12.13
C TYR A 230 -2.14 -10.15 -12.54
N CYS A 231 -3.36 -10.28 -12.00
CA CYS A 231 -4.54 -9.46 -12.27
C CYS A 231 -5.53 -9.53 -11.09
N GLY A 232 -6.44 -8.56 -10.97
CA GLY A 232 -7.54 -8.58 -10.00
C GLY A 232 -7.52 -7.46 -8.95
N ASP A 233 -8.55 -7.43 -8.11
CA ASP A 233 -8.73 -6.48 -7.03
C ASP A 233 -8.45 -7.16 -5.69
N TYR A 234 -7.53 -6.59 -4.92
CA TYR A 234 -7.07 -7.14 -3.65
C TYR A 234 -7.35 -6.14 -2.53
N LEU A 235 -8.13 -6.56 -1.53
CA LEU A 235 -8.51 -5.74 -0.39
C LEU A 235 -8.03 -6.36 0.92
N PHE A 236 -7.25 -5.59 1.68
CA PHE A 236 -6.91 -5.88 3.07
C PHE A 236 -7.62 -4.86 3.97
N ASP A 237 -8.56 -5.31 4.79
CA ASP A 237 -9.35 -4.48 5.70
C ASP A 237 -9.18 -4.93 7.15
N ASN A 238 -8.86 -3.98 8.03
CA ASN A 238 -8.67 -4.25 9.46
C ASN A 238 -7.67 -5.39 9.72
N CYS A 239 -6.53 -5.36 9.03
CA CYS A 239 -5.50 -6.39 9.13
C CYS A 239 -4.28 -5.90 9.92
N ILE A 240 -3.56 -6.84 10.53
CA ILE A 240 -2.31 -6.59 11.25
C ILE A 240 -1.19 -7.36 10.57
N PHE A 241 -0.11 -6.68 10.22
CA PHE A 241 1.06 -7.25 9.56
C PHE A 241 2.29 -7.02 10.44
N ASN A 242 2.86 -8.10 10.95
CA ASN A 242 4.05 -8.10 11.79
C ASN A 242 5.17 -8.87 11.12
N ASN A 243 6.35 -8.27 11.05
CA ASN A 243 7.56 -8.95 10.59
C ASN A 243 7.43 -9.57 9.19
N ILE A 244 6.85 -8.83 8.25
CA ILE A 244 6.69 -9.29 6.86
C ILE A 244 8.06 -9.27 6.18
N SER A 245 8.37 -10.22 5.30
CA SER A 245 9.65 -10.28 4.59
C SER A 245 9.50 -10.89 3.18
N SER A 246 10.61 -11.10 2.48
CA SER A 246 10.63 -11.78 1.18
C SER A 246 11.90 -12.61 0.98
N TYR A 247 11.82 -13.54 0.02
CA TYR A 247 13.01 -14.09 -0.63
C TYR A 247 13.60 -13.10 -1.64
N GLU A 248 14.88 -13.30 -1.96
CA GLU A 248 15.59 -12.49 -2.95
C GLU A 248 14.82 -12.43 -4.29
N GLY A 249 14.62 -11.23 -4.81
CA GLY A 249 13.94 -10.98 -6.09
C GLY A 249 12.42 -10.80 -6.02
N TYR A 250 11.79 -11.07 -4.89
CA TYR A 250 10.33 -10.89 -4.71
C TYR A 250 10.01 -9.77 -3.73
N SER A 251 8.88 -9.09 -3.91
CA SER A 251 8.44 -8.08 -2.94
C SER A 251 7.95 -8.72 -1.64
N SER A 252 8.16 -8.04 -0.52
CA SER A 252 7.81 -8.57 0.81
C SER A 252 6.30 -8.67 1.03
N PHE A 253 5.56 -7.66 0.58
CA PHE A 253 4.12 -7.59 0.74
C PHE A 253 3.38 -7.95 -0.54
N ALA A 254 3.49 -7.14 -1.60
CA ALA A 254 2.70 -7.36 -2.81
C ALA A 254 3.51 -7.12 -4.09
N GLU A 255 3.47 -8.07 -5.03
CA GLU A 255 3.84 -7.84 -6.42
C GLU A 255 2.55 -7.90 -7.25
N ILE A 256 2.14 -6.76 -7.79
CA ILE A 256 0.90 -6.63 -8.55
C ILE A 256 1.21 -6.25 -10.01
N ASN A 257 0.66 -7.02 -10.94
CA ASN A 257 0.80 -6.81 -12.37
C ASN A 257 -0.53 -6.40 -13.01
N PHE A 258 -0.48 -6.02 -14.29
CA PHE A 258 -1.59 -5.79 -15.24
C PHE A 258 -3.00 -5.60 -14.65
N ASN A 259 -3.53 -4.38 -14.73
CA ASN A 259 -4.93 -4.07 -14.39
C ASN A 259 -5.34 -4.57 -13.00
N SER A 260 -4.40 -4.68 -12.07
CA SER A 260 -4.71 -5.02 -10.68
C SER A 260 -5.02 -3.76 -9.89
N SER A 261 -5.73 -3.92 -8.77
CA SER A 261 -5.80 -2.91 -7.73
C SER A 261 -5.43 -3.51 -6.38
N LEU A 262 -4.70 -2.73 -5.58
CA LEU A 262 -4.38 -3.07 -4.19
C LEU A 262 -4.95 -1.99 -3.28
N THR A 263 -5.88 -2.38 -2.41
CA THR A 263 -6.40 -1.51 -1.36
C THR A 263 -6.05 -2.08 0.01
N ILE A 264 -5.39 -1.27 0.84
CA ILE A 264 -5.13 -1.55 2.25
C ILE A 264 -5.85 -0.50 3.06
N LYS A 265 -6.72 -0.90 4.00
CA LYS A 265 -7.43 0.05 4.84
C LYS A 265 -7.59 -0.40 6.29
N ASN A 266 -7.67 0.57 7.20
CA ASN A 266 -7.81 0.34 8.64
C ASN A 266 -6.76 -0.63 9.21
N SER A 267 -5.56 -0.65 8.65
CA SER A 267 -4.58 -1.72 8.89
C SER A 267 -3.29 -1.19 9.46
N ILE A 268 -2.59 -2.05 10.21
CA ILE A 268 -1.31 -1.72 10.85
C ILE A 268 -0.23 -2.62 10.29
N ILE A 269 0.87 -2.02 9.86
CA ILE A 269 2.06 -2.69 9.38
C ILE A 269 3.23 -2.28 10.28
N ASN A 270 3.78 -3.24 11.00
CA ASN A 270 4.92 -3.04 11.89
C ASN A 270 6.02 -4.05 11.56
N ASN A 271 7.21 -3.57 11.23
CA ASN A 271 8.31 -4.44 10.85
C ASN A 271 9.57 -4.19 11.67
N SER A 272 9.53 -4.57 12.93
CA SER A 272 10.67 -4.40 13.84
C SER A 272 11.93 -5.16 13.43
N ASN A 273 11.83 -6.15 12.54
CA ASN A 273 12.98 -6.89 12.03
C ASN A 273 13.37 -6.35 10.65
N ASN A 274 14.65 -5.99 10.47
CA ASN A 274 15.16 -5.49 9.20
C ASN A 274 14.68 -6.35 8.03
N LEU A 275 14.01 -5.73 7.04
CA LEU A 275 13.84 -6.36 5.74
C LEU A 275 15.25 -6.40 5.14
N ASN A 276 15.88 -7.57 5.19
CA ASN A 276 17.09 -7.88 4.42
C ASN A 276 16.87 -8.24 2.93
N PRO A 277 15.72 -8.01 2.25
CA PRO A 277 15.64 -8.30 0.84
C PRO A 277 16.07 -7.08 0.02
N LEU A 278 16.85 -7.35 -1.03
CA LEU A 278 17.14 -6.43 -2.13
C LEU A 278 15.89 -6.21 -3.02
N SER A 279 14.74 -5.96 -2.40
CA SER A 279 13.44 -5.86 -3.05
C SER A 279 12.55 -4.83 -2.34
N PRO A 280 11.64 -4.16 -3.05
CA PRO A 280 10.68 -3.26 -2.43
C PRO A 280 9.65 -4.04 -1.60
N PHE A 281 8.98 -3.34 -0.67
CA PHE A 281 7.86 -3.91 0.08
C PHE A 281 6.67 -4.17 -0.85
N ILE A 282 6.38 -3.22 -1.76
CA ILE A 282 5.36 -3.35 -2.81
C ILE A 282 6.01 -3.08 -4.16
N LYS A 283 5.71 -3.93 -5.14
CA LYS A 283 6.13 -3.78 -6.52
C LYS A 283 4.91 -3.77 -7.44
N SER A 284 4.86 -2.79 -8.33
CA SER A 284 3.74 -2.55 -9.23
C SER A 284 4.20 -2.17 -10.63
N TYR A 285 3.34 -2.44 -11.61
CA TYR A 285 3.55 -2.11 -13.01
C TYR A 285 2.37 -1.34 -13.56
N GLY A 286 2.11 -0.16 -13.00
CA GLY A 286 1.07 0.75 -13.46
C GLY A 286 -0.34 0.36 -13.00
N ASN A 287 -0.50 0.18 -11.69
CA ASN A 287 -1.76 -0.24 -11.07
C ASN A 287 -2.36 0.87 -10.19
N LEU A 288 -3.54 0.61 -9.64
CA LEU A 288 -4.13 1.42 -8.57
C LEU A 288 -3.66 0.87 -7.21
N ILE A 289 -2.95 1.68 -6.44
CA ILE A 289 -2.62 1.39 -5.03
C ILE A 289 -3.34 2.41 -4.15
N ASN A 290 -4.04 1.94 -3.13
CA ASN A 290 -4.82 2.77 -2.23
C ASN A 290 -4.56 2.39 -0.76
N PHE A 291 -4.05 3.34 0.03
CA PHE A 291 -3.94 3.26 1.47
C PHE A 291 -4.95 4.20 2.12
N ASN A 292 -5.81 3.68 2.99
CA ASN A 292 -6.78 4.47 3.73
C ASN A 292 -6.75 4.12 5.21
N ASN A 293 -6.40 5.07 6.09
CA ASN A 293 -6.27 4.78 7.50
C ASN A 293 -5.27 3.64 7.77
N VAL A 294 -4.05 3.77 7.21
CA VAL A 294 -2.97 2.80 7.34
C VAL A 294 -1.87 3.37 8.24
N THR A 295 -1.38 2.55 9.16
CA THR A 295 -0.22 2.86 10.01
C THR A 295 0.96 2.00 9.59
N MET A 296 2.08 2.62 9.19
CA MET A 296 3.34 1.94 8.87
C MET A 296 4.44 2.39 9.83
N ILE A 297 5.04 1.44 10.55
CA ILE A 297 6.08 1.72 11.56
C ILE A 297 7.28 0.79 11.33
N ASN A 298 8.49 1.35 11.36
CA ASN A 298 9.76 0.63 11.22
C ASN A 298 9.86 -0.15 9.90
N ILE A 299 9.42 0.43 8.78
CA ILE A 299 9.45 -0.29 7.49
C ILE A 299 10.70 0.10 6.71
N HIS A 300 11.73 -0.74 6.78
CA HIS A 300 13.03 -0.48 6.15
C HIS A 300 13.48 -1.60 5.25
N ASN A 301 14.08 -1.29 4.09
CA ASN A 301 14.67 -2.28 3.19
C ASN A 301 16.00 -1.79 2.56
N ASP A 302 16.79 -2.74 2.07
CA ASP A 302 18.13 -2.45 1.51
C ASP A 302 18.08 -1.83 0.10
N ILE A 303 16.95 -1.96 -0.62
CA ILE A 303 16.77 -1.29 -1.93
C ILE A 303 16.56 0.22 -1.78
N GLY A 304 16.16 0.68 -0.59
CA GLY A 304 16.04 2.08 -0.24
C GLY A 304 14.71 2.74 -0.63
N TYR A 305 13.65 1.96 -0.90
CA TYR A 305 12.28 2.44 -1.08
C TYR A 305 11.21 1.36 -0.82
N ILE A 306 10.05 1.75 -0.28
CA ILE A 306 8.94 0.84 0.08
C ILE A 306 8.14 0.42 -1.15
N ILE A 307 7.75 1.36 -2.01
CA ILE A 307 6.94 1.11 -3.20
C ILE A 307 7.76 1.38 -4.45
N GLU A 308 7.83 0.36 -5.31
CA GLU A 308 8.26 0.50 -6.70
C GLU A 308 7.05 0.46 -7.62
N ASP A 309 6.86 1.49 -8.43
CA ASP A 309 5.93 1.39 -9.56
C ASP A 309 6.60 1.77 -10.89
N ASN A 310 6.77 0.76 -11.73
CA ASN A 310 7.43 0.89 -13.02
C ASN A 310 6.56 1.56 -14.09
N GLY A 311 5.29 1.83 -13.81
CA GLY A 311 4.33 2.52 -14.67
C GLY A 311 4.02 1.76 -15.97
N GLN A 312 2.81 1.95 -16.48
CA GLN A 312 2.44 1.54 -17.84
C GLN A 312 1.86 2.72 -18.61
N VAL A 313 2.13 2.78 -19.92
CA VAL A 313 1.70 3.90 -20.78
C VAL A 313 0.17 3.92 -20.97
N LYS A 314 -0.49 2.76 -20.85
CA LYS A 314 -1.90 2.59 -21.22
C LYS A 314 -2.88 2.86 -20.08
N TYR A 315 -2.43 2.88 -18.83
CA TYR A 315 -3.30 2.86 -17.66
C TYR A 315 -3.07 4.07 -16.75
N ALA A 316 -4.12 4.47 -16.04
CA ALA A 316 -4.08 5.57 -15.09
C ALA A 316 -3.41 5.09 -13.80
N ASN A 317 -2.07 5.02 -13.81
CA ASN A 317 -1.27 4.60 -12.66
C ASN A 317 -1.46 5.62 -11.53
N LYS A 318 -2.02 5.18 -10.41
CA LYS A 318 -2.44 6.06 -9.34
C LYS A 318 -2.09 5.45 -8.00
N ILE A 319 -1.43 6.24 -7.15
CA ILE A 319 -1.20 5.90 -5.75
C ILE A 319 -1.96 6.91 -4.91
N ILE A 320 -2.85 6.42 -4.05
CA ILE A 320 -3.67 7.22 -3.14
C ILE A 320 -3.31 6.84 -1.72
N ILE A 321 -3.02 7.82 -0.89
CA ILE A 321 -2.72 7.67 0.53
C ILE A 321 -3.58 8.67 1.27
N ASP A 322 -4.48 8.18 2.11
CA ASP A 322 -5.41 9.01 2.85
C ASP A 322 -5.44 8.61 4.33
N ASN A 323 -5.51 9.60 5.21
CA ASN A 323 -5.63 9.40 6.66
C ASN A 323 -4.57 8.47 7.26
N SER A 324 -3.33 8.48 6.74
CA SER A 324 -2.32 7.47 7.07
C SER A 324 -1.15 8.03 7.89
N TYR A 325 -0.49 7.16 8.66
CA TYR A 325 0.62 7.50 9.55
C TYR A 325 1.87 6.68 9.21
N PHE A 326 3.00 7.37 9.05
CA PHE A 326 4.29 6.78 8.70
C PHE A 326 5.36 7.20 9.71
N GLU A 327 5.95 6.23 10.39
CA GLU A 327 7.02 6.47 11.38
C GLU A 327 8.21 5.56 11.13
N ASP A 328 9.40 6.17 11.12
CA ASP A 328 10.67 5.50 10.86
C ASP A 328 10.59 4.53 9.67
N ILE A 329 10.38 5.08 8.48
CA ILE A 329 10.26 4.33 7.23
C ILE A 329 11.39 4.67 6.25
N SER A 330 11.74 3.71 5.41
CA SER A 330 12.48 3.98 4.18
C SER A 330 11.67 4.87 3.23
N PRO A 331 12.32 5.51 2.22
CA PRO A 331 11.64 6.27 1.19
C PRO A 331 10.37 5.60 0.66
N LEU A 332 9.29 6.34 0.52
CA LEU A 332 7.98 5.73 0.30
C LEU A 332 7.82 5.23 -1.13
N ILE A 333 8.06 6.08 -2.14
CA ILE A 333 7.77 5.75 -3.54
C ILE A 333 8.95 6.07 -4.44
N ASN A 334 9.30 5.09 -5.29
CA ASN A 334 10.15 5.25 -6.46
C ASN A 334 9.40 4.80 -7.71
N GLY A 335 9.37 5.61 -8.77
CA GLY A 335 8.69 5.19 -9.99
C GLY A 335 8.55 6.24 -11.08
N LYS A 336 7.73 5.93 -12.09
CA LYS A 336 7.50 6.82 -13.24
C LYS A 336 6.05 6.80 -13.72
N LYS A 337 5.58 7.94 -14.23
CA LYS A 337 4.22 8.10 -14.80
C LYS A 337 3.12 7.72 -13.80
N ILE A 338 3.26 8.18 -12.56
CA ILE A 338 2.34 7.92 -11.46
C ILE A 338 1.67 9.23 -11.07
N LYS A 339 0.36 9.18 -10.81
CA LYS A 339 -0.36 10.27 -10.13
C LYS A 339 -0.46 9.94 -8.65
N LEU A 340 0.34 10.63 -7.82
CA LEU A 340 0.40 10.45 -6.38
C LEU A 340 -0.50 11.45 -5.66
N PHE A 341 -1.38 10.96 -4.79
CA PHE A 341 -2.19 11.76 -3.90
C PHE A 341 -1.93 11.34 -2.46
N ILE A 342 -1.53 12.29 -1.62
CA ILE A 342 -1.37 12.11 -0.18
C ILE A 342 -2.23 13.15 0.52
N ASP A 343 -3.25 12.68 1.24
CA ASP A 343 -4.20 13.49 1.97
C ASP A 343 -4.21 13.11 3.46
N ASN A 344 -4.38 14.09 4.34
CA ASN A 344 -4.64 13.88 5.77
C ASN A 344 -3.61 12.97 6.47
N SER A 345 -2.34 13.01 6.07
CA SER A 345 -1.34 12.02 6.48
C SER A 345 -0.19 12.64 7.28
N GLU A 346 0.45 11.84 8.14
CA GLU A 346 1.58 12.26 8.98
C GLU A 346 2.83 11.42 8.71
N PHE A 347 3.97 12.10 8.54
CA PHE A 347 5.31 11.50 8.44
C PHE A 347 6.17 11.99 9.60
N LYS A 348 6.74 11.07 10.37
CA LYS A 348 7.39 11.41 11.63
C LYS A 348 8.61 10.56 11.98
N ASN A 349 9.59 11.17 12.64
CA ASN A 349 10.75 10.49 13.23
C ASN A 349 11.58 9.70 12.20
N ILE A 350 11.81 10.26 11.00
CA ILE A 350 12.47 9.53 9.92
C ILE A 350 13.90 10.05 9.72
N SER A 351 14.87 9.14 9.72
CA SER A 351 16.26 9.42 9.36
C SER A 351 16.60 8.75 8.02
N ASN A 352 16.40 9.49 6.93
CA ASN A 352 16.62 8.96 5.59
C ASN A 352 18.11 9.04 5.19
N THR A 353 18.75 7.87 5.09
CA THR A 353 20.12 7.71 4.58
C THR A 353 20.18 7.15 3.16
N SER A 354 19.03 6.84 2.57
CA SER A 354 18.91 6.39 1.19
C SER A 354 19.14 7.56 0.23
N SER A 355 19.64 7.27 -0.97
CA SER A 355 19.80 8.29 -2.02
C SER A 355 18.47 8.72 -2.66
N TYR A 356 17.39 7.97 -2.39
CA TYR A 356 16.02 8.24 -2.84
C TYR A 356 15.29 9.20 -1.91
N SER A 357 14.43 10.03 -2.49
CA SER A 357 13.65 11.03 -1.77
C SER A 357 12.59 10.41 -0.88
N LEU A 358 12.44 10.97 0.32
CA LEU A 358 11.69 10.33 1.38
C LEU A 358 10.22 10.06 1.03
N ILE A 359 9.51 10.99 0.40
CA ILE A 359 8.08 10.81 0.08
C ILE A 359 7.90 10.33 -1.36
N SER A 360 8.53 11.02 -2.32
CA SER A 360 8.32 10.75 -3.73
C SER A 360 9.58 11.01 -4.55
N ASN A 361 9.93 10.00 -5.34
CA ASN A 361 10.91 10.07 -6.42
C ASN A 361 10.23 9.64 -7.73
N ILE A 362 9.33 10.48 -8.25
CA ILE A 362 8.49 10.18 -9.43
C ILE A 362 8.91 10.99 -10.66
N VAL A 363 9.16 10.29 -11.76
CA VAL A 363 9.50 10.90 -13.06
C VAL A 363 8.29 10.88 -14.00
N TYR A 364 8.00 12.02 -14.66
CA TYR A 364 6.88 12.15 -15.62
C TYR A 364 5.49 11.84 -15.04
N GLY A 365 5.29 12.06 -13.74
CA GLY A 365 4.04 11.88 -13.02
C GLY A 365 3.45 13.20 -12.53
N GLU A 366 2.71 13.15 -11.43
CA GLU A 366 2.18 14.33 -10.72
C GLU A 366 2.13 14.02 -9.22
N ASN A 367 2.51 15.00 -8.39
CA ASN A 367 2.56 14.85 -6.93
C ASN A 367 1.61 15.84 -6.25
N TYR A 368 0.66 15.31 -5.47
CA TYR A 368 -0.31 16.08 -4.70
C TYR A 368 -0.19 15.72 -3.23
N LEU A 369 0.10 16.70 -2.39
CA LEU A 369 0.19 16.57 -0.94
C LEU A 369 -0.74 17.59 -0.28
N ASN A 370 -1.70 17.14 0.51
CA ASN A 370 -2.68 18.02 1.12
C ASN A 370 -3.03 17.62 2.55
N ASN A 371 -3.30 18.63 3.39
CA ASN A 371 -3.62 18.47 4.81
C ASN A 371 -2.68 17.51 5.56
N SER A 372 -1.38 17.60 5.29
CA SER A 372 -0.40 16.64 5.79
C SER A 372 0.64 17.28 6.71
N LYS A 373 1.17 16.49 7.64
CA LYS A 373 2.16 16.93 8.62
C LYS A 373 3.46 16.14 8.49
N ILE A 374 4.57 16.83 8.31
CA ILE A 374 5.89 16.25 8.16
C ILE A 374 6.75 16.81 9.29
N SER A 375 7.21 15.94 10.19
CA SER A 375 7.90 16.36 11.41
C SER A 375 9.08 15.48 11.77
N ASP A 376 10.11 16.08 12.36
CA ASP A 376 11.27 15.37 12.94
C ASP A 376 11.99 14.48 11.90
N ILE A 377 12.38 15.11 10.78
CA ILE A 377 13.00 14.43 9.63
C ILE A 377 14.48 14.81 9.51
N LYS A 378 15.33 13.81 9.23
CA LYS A 378 16.74 14.02 8.85
C LYS A 378 16.98 13.44 7.46
N LEU A 379 17.48 14.25 6.53
CA LEU A 379 17.73 13.88 5.14
C LEU A 379 19.25 13.89 4.89
N TYR A 380 19.86 12.73 4.69
CA TYR A 380 21.31 12.61 4.45
C TYR A 380 21.59 12.34 2.97
N GLY A 381 22.03 13.35 2.22
CA GLY A 381 22.34 13.20 0.79
C GLY A 381 21.09 12.95 -0.09
N THR A 382 19.92 13.33 0.41
CA THR A 382 18.61 13.08 -0.19
C THR A 382 17.65 14.25 0.04
N THR A 383 16.45 14.18 -0.52
CA THR A 383 15.41 15.23 -0.42
C THR A 383 14.14 14.66 0.19
N LEU A 384 13.18 15.52 0.53
CA LEU A 384 11.83 15.11 0.89
C LEU A 384 11.03 14.71 -0.35
N LEU A 385 11.14 15.51 -1.40
CA LEU A 385 10.56 15.31 -2.73
C LEU A 385 11.63 15.61 -3.78
N ASN A 386 11.84 14.69 -4.73
CA ASN A 386 12.68 14.91 -5.92
C ASN A 386 11.87 14.50 -7.14
N ASP A 387 11.36 15.48 -7.86
CA ASP A 387 10.38 15.22 -8.89
C ASP A 387 10.71 15.97 -10.17
N ASP A 388 10.86 15.20 -11.24
CA ASP A 388 10.76 15.68 -12.63
C ASP A 388 9.28 15.73 -13.06
N SER A 389 8.41 16.11 -12.13
CA SER A 389 6.96 16.08 -12.20
C SER A 389 6.36 17.32 -11.52
N PRO A 390 5.17 17.80 -11.92
CA PRO A 390 4.49 18.88 -11.21
C PRO A 390 4.23 18.54 -9.75
N VAL A 391 4.44 19.51 -8.86
CA VAL A 391 4.25 19.36 -7.41
C VAL A 391 3.24 20.38 -6.91
N LYS A 392 2.20 19.89 -6.22
CA LYS A 392 1.20 20.71 -5.56
C LYS A 392 1.09 20.33 -4.09
N ILE A 393 1.35 21.28 -3.20
CA ILE A 393 1.28 21.12 -1.74
C ILE A 393 0.28 22.12 -1.16
N GLU A 394 -0.70 21.65 -0.41
CA GLU A 394 -1.73 22.50 0.20
C GLU A 394 -1.98 22.17 1.68
N ASN A 395 -2.29 23.19 2.50
CA ASN A 395 -2.77 23.03 3.87
C ASN A 395 -1.86 22.17 4.77
N SER A 396 -0.54 22.22 4.57
CA SER A 396 0.40 21.27 5.17
C SER A 396 1.43 21.94 6.07
N GLU A 397 2.00 21.17 6.99
CA GLU A 397 2.99 21.64 7.97
C GLU A 397 4.30 20.84 7.88
N PHE A 398 5.43 21.55 7.86
CA PHE A 398 6.79 21.01 7.85
C PHE A 398 7.55 21.53 9.06
N THR A 399 7.93 20.65 9.98
CA THR A 399 8.56 21.02 11.25
C THR A 399 9.81 20.20 11.56
N SER A 400 10.83 20.84 12.12
CA SER A 400 12.03 20.12 12.61
C SER A 400 12.69 19.24 11.55
N ILE A 401 12.87 19.77 10.34
CA ILE A 401 13.55 19.07 9.25
C ILE A 401 15.02 19.50 9.20
N SER A 402 15.92 18.54 9.13
CA SER A 402 17.34 18.80 8.86
C SER A 402 17.76 18.12 7.57
N THR A 403 18.48 18.83 6.71
CA THR A 403 19.04 18.26 5.47
C THR A 403 20.55 18.42 5.42
N PHE A 404 21.22 17.43 4.83
CA PHE A 404 22.66 17.37 4.62
C PHE A 404 22.95 17.16 3.13
N TYR A 405 23.71 18.07 2.52
CA TYR A 405 24.24 18.01 1.15
C TYR A 405 23.22 18.10 -0.01
N LYS A 406 21.92 17.90 0.22
CA LYS A 406 20.86 18.05 -0.78
C LYS A 406 19.73 18.98 -0.30
N PRO A 407 18.89 19.52 -1.19
CA PRO A 407 17.82 20.40 -0.78
C PRO A 407 16.66 19.63 -0.12
N VAL A 408 15.80 20.33 0.64
CA VAL A 408 14.59 19.69 1.18
C VAL A 408 13.61 19.37 0.05
N PHE A 409 13.36 20.34 -0.85
CA PHE A 409 12.54 20.16 -2.03
C PHE A 409 13.38 20.36 -3.29
N GLN A 410 13.35 19.41 -4.22
CA GLN A 410 13.99 19.51 -5.52
C GLN A 410 12.96 19.25 -6.63
N ILE A 411 12.73 20.25 -7.48
CA ILE A 411 11.81 20.11 -8.61
C ILE A 411 12.50 20.57 -9.89
N SER A 412 12.43 19.74 -10.92
CA SER A 412 13.00 20.06 -12.23
C SER A 412 11.92 20.11 -13.31
N TYR A 413 12.03 21.08 -14.20
CA TYR A 413 11.30 21.26 -15.45
C TYR A 413 9.78 21.37 -15.33
N ASN A 414 9.25 21.62 -14.13
CA ASN A 414 7.82 21.63 -13.85
C ASN A 414 7.41 22.78 -12.93
N ASP A 415 6.11 23.06 -12.91
CA ASP A 415 5.52 24.07 -12.05
C ASP A 415 5.44 23.57 -10.60
N ILE A 416 5.50 24.51 -9.67
CA ILE A 416 5.32 24.25 -8.25
C ILE A 416 4.25 25.18 -7.68
N VAL A 417 3.32 24.59 -6.93
CA VAL A 417 2.26 25.32 -6.24
C VAL A 417 2.25 24.91 -4.78
N MET A 418 2.48 25.88 -3.90
CA MET A 418 2.44 25.71 -2.44
C MET A 418 1.43 26.70 -1.84
N LYS A 419 0.40 26.21 -1.16
CA LYS A 419 -0.65 27.06 -0.56
C LYS A 419 -0.96 26.70 0.89
N ASN A 420 -1.13 27.72 1.74
CA ASN A 420 -1.51 27.53 3.14
C ASN A 420 -0.52 26.60 3.87
N ILE A 421 0.78 26.93 3.83
CA ILE A 421 1.84 26.07 4.36
C ILE A 421 2.51 26.72 5.57
N ASN A 422 2.77 25.92 6.61
CA ASN A 422 3.63 26.31 7.72
C ASN A 422 4.96 25.56 7.64
N ILE A 423 6.08 26.29 7.57
CA ILE A 423 7.45 25.75 7.58
C ILE A 423 8.15 26.31 8.81
N ASN A 424 8.60 25.46 9.71
CA ASN A 424 9.22 25.91 10.96
C ASN A 424 10.40 25.02 11.36
N ASN A 425 11.47 25.64 11.88
CA ASN A 425 12.62 24.95 12.46
C ASN A 425 13.31 24.03 11.43
N ILE A 426 13.80 24.62 10.34
CA ILE A 426 14.52 23.88 9.29
C ILE A 426 16.02 24.21 9.37
N ASN A 427 16.85 23.17 9.42
CA ASN A 427 18.30 23.30 9.41
C ASN A 427 18.89 22.72 8.12
N ILE A 428 19.66 23.52 7.39
CA ILE A 428 20.20 23.17 6.07
C ILE A 428 21.72 23.19 6.17
N TYR A 429 22.34 22.02 6.08
CA TYR A 429 23.77 21.82 6.23
C TYR A 429 24.38 21.35 4.90
N GLY A 430 25.31 22.11 4.33
CA GLY A 430 26.04 21.66 3.14
C GLY A 430 27.01 22.72 2.65
N ASP A 431 27.84 22.31 1.69
CA ASP A 431 28.78 23.20 1.01
C ASP A 431 28.13 23.83 -0.24
N ASN A 432 28.74 24.93 -0.70
CA ASN A 432 28.19 25.87 -1.67
C ASN A 432 27.38 25.22 -2.83
N ASN A 433 26.12 25.64 -2.96
CA ASN A 433 25.17 25.46 -4.06
C ASN A 433 24.21 24.26 -4.06
N GLU A 434 24.43 23.22 -3.27
CA GLU A 434 23.64 21.98 -3.38
C GLU A 434 22.62 21.77 -2.26
N CYS A 435 22.71 22.52 -1.16
CA CYS A 435 21.84 22.36 0.00
C CYS A 435 21.03 23.64 0.27
N ASN A 436 19.70 23.56 0.13
CA ASN A 436 18.78 24.68 0.32
C ASN A 436 17.38 24.15 0.71
N LEU A 437 16.44 25.03 1.07
CA LEU A 437 15.06 24.63 1.35
C LEU A 437 14.38 24.18 0.05
N LEU A 438 14.49 24.99 -1.00
CA LEU A 438 13.81 24.78 -2.27
C LEU A 438 14.76 25.02 -3.44
N SER A 439 15.00 23.97 -4.24
CA SER A 439 15.79 24.03 -5.47
C SER A 439 14.92 23.78 -6.69
N LEU A 440 14.92 24.73 -7.63
CA LEU A 440 14.10 24.70 -8.84
C LEU A 440 14.95 24.84 -10.10
N LEU A 441 14.72 23.99 -11.09
CA LEU A 441 15.32 24.09 -12.42
C LEU A 441 14.23 24.25 -13.48
N THR A 442 14.04 25.43 -14.07
CA THR A 442 12.88 25.70 -14.94
C THR A 442 13.03 25.18 -16.37
N GLY A 443 14.26 24.97 -16.84
CA GLY A 443 14.56 24.59 -18.23
C GLY A 443 14.23 25.70 -19.22
N ASP A 444 13.80 25.33 -20.45
CA ASP A 444 13.58 26.27 -21.54
C ASP A 444 12.21 26.97 -21.50
N LYS A 445 11.19 26.29 -20.99
CA LYS A 445 9.82 26.83 -20.92
C LYS A 445 9.67 27.70 -19.68
N GLU A 446 8.77 28.68 -19.77
CA GLU A 446 8.32 29.41 -18.59
C GLU A 446 7.67 28.44 -17.59
N LYS A 447 8.02 28.60 -16.31
CA LYS A 447 7.49 27.83 -15.20
C LYS A 447 6.94 28.73 -14.12
N ASP A 448 5.77 28.36 -13.63
CA ASP A 448 5.09 29.05 -12.55
C ASP A 448 5.55 28.50 -11.20
N ILE A 449 6.03 29.41 -10.35
CA ILE A 449 6.50 29.14 -8.98
C ILE A 449 5.58 29.93 -8.05
N ILE A 450 4.54 29.29 -7.54
CA ILE A 450 3.46 29.95 -6.82
C ILE A 450 3.52 29.55 -5.34
N LEU A 451 3.88 30.52 -4.50
CA LEU A 451 3.82 30.42 -3.05
C LEU A 451 2.70 31.34 -2.55
N GLN A 452 1.71 30.80 -1.85
CA GLN A 452 0.56 31.56 -1.35
C GLN A 452 0.23 31.22 0.10
N ASN A 453 0.03 32.23 0.95
CA ASN A 453 -0.32 32.04 2.37
C ASN A 453 0.68 31.12 3.08
N ILE A 454 1.98 31.43 2.99
CA ILE A 454 3.05 30.60 3.58
C ILE A 454 3.66 31.33 4.76
N ASN A 455 3.85 30.62 5.87
CA ASN A 455 4.63 31.07 7.02
C ASN A 455 5.94 30.27 7.10
N ILE A 456 7.08 30.95 7.04
CA ILE A 456 8.42 30.36 7.12
C ILE A 456 9.12 30.94 8.35
N THR A 457 9.44 30.09 9.33
CA THR A 457 9.99 30.55 10.61
C THR A 457 11.18 29.72 11.06
N ASN A 458 12.15 30.37 11.71
CA ASN A 458 13.33 29.72 12.30
C ASN A 458 14.09 28.82 11.31
N ILE A 459 14.54 29.41 10.20
CA ILE A 459 15.38 28.72 9.20
C ILE A 459 16.84 29.02 9.48
N LYS A 460 17.67 27.98 9.44
CA LYS A 460 19.13 28.12 9.49
C LYS A 460 19.75 27.43 8.27
N SER A 461 20.56 28.15 7.51
CA SER A 461 21.20 27.62 6.31
C SER A 461 22.66 28.02 6.21
N ASN A 462 23.52 27.08 5.80
CA ASN A 462 24.92 27.37 5.46
C ASN A 462 25.09 28.00 4.06
N ASP A 463 23.99 28.17 3.32
CA ASP A 463 23.96 28.78 1.98
C ASP A 463 22.58 29.44 1.76
N LYS A 464 22.23 29.74 0.51
CA LYS A 464 20.91 30.20 0.09
C LYS A 464 19.76 29.29 0.51
N ILE A 465 18.56 29.86 0.68
CA ILE A 465 17.38 29.12 1.15
C ILE A 465 16.51 28.68 -0.02
N ILE A 466 16.27 29.55 -1.01
CA ILE A 466 15.57 29.22 -2.25
C ILE A 466 16.53 29.47 -3.41
N ASN A 467 16.66 28.49 -4.30
CA ASN A 467 17.54 28.53 -5.45
C ASN A 467 16.78 28.20 -6.72
N ILE A 468 16.79 29.10 -7.70
CA ILE A 468 16.08 28.95 -8.97
C ILE A 468 17.07 29.14 -10.12
N LYS A 469 17.09 28.20 -11.06
CA LYS A 469 17.94 28.24 -12.26
C LYS A 469 17.13 27.91 -13.51
N GLY A 470 17.55 28.38 -14.68
CA GLY A 470 16.94 28.03 -15.97
C GLY A 470 16.81 29.22 -16.92
N ASN A 471 15.85 29.19 -17.85
CA ASN A 471 15.69 30.27 -18.82
C ASN A 471 14.60 31.27 -18.42
N ASN A 472 13.44 30.78 -18.01
CA ASN A 472 12.27 31.62 -17.73
C ASN A 472 11.67 31.22 -16.37
N ALA A 473 11.58 32.16 -15.43
CA ALA A 473 11.03 31.93 -14.11
C ALA A 473 9.95 32.97 -13.76
N ASN A 474 8.73 32.51 -13.48
CA ASN A 474 7.62 33.34 -13.03
C ASN A 474 7.33 33.04 -11.55
N ILE A 475 7.83 33.91 -10.67
CA ILE A 475 7.82 33.71 -9.22
C ILE A 475 6.73 34.59 -8.61
N LYS A 476 5.77 33.99 -7.92
CA LYS A 476 4.63 34.67 -7.29
C LYS A 476 4.58 34.33 -5.81
N PHE A 477 4.95 35.29 -4.96
CA PHE A 477 4.91 35.21 -3.52
C PHE A 477 3.76 36.08 -3.01
N ASN A 478 2.66 35.45 -2.61
CA ASN A 478 1.43 36.13 -2.20
C ASN A 478 1.11 35.82 -0.74
N ASN A 479 1.02 36.83 0.11
CA ASN A 479 0.75 36.69 1.55
C ASN A 479 1.76 35.73 2.21
N ILE A 480 3.04 36.09 2.14
CA ILE A 480 4.14 35.29 2.69
C ILE A 480 4.69 35.96 3.93
N LYS A 481 4.85 35.21 5.01
CA LYS A 481 5.56 35.65 6.21
C LYS A 481 6.86 34.87 6.35
N VAL A 482 7.98 35.58 6.46
CA VAL A 482 9.28 35.01 6.82
C VAL A 482 9.77 35.70 8.09
N ASP A 483 10.05 34.92 9.14
CA ASP A 483 10.58 35.42 10.42
C ASP A 483 11.76 34.56 10.89
N LYS A 484 12.84 35.21 11.33
CA LYS A 484 14.06 34.54 11.85
C LYS A 484 14.67 33.55 10.87
N SER A 485 14.93 34.02 9.65
CA SER A 485 15.73 33.29 8.66
C SER A 485 17.19 33.71 8.76
N ILE A 486 18.10 32.80 9.12
CA ILE A 486 19.54 33.07 9.22
C ILE A 486 20.26 32.19 8.19
N SER A 487 20.96 32.80 7.23
CA SER A 487 21.65 32.10 6.16
C SER A 487 23.05 32.66 5.89
N TYR A 488 23.95 31.82 5.37
CA TYR A 488 25.22 32.23 4.75
C TYR A 488 25.10 32.32 3.23
N GLY A 489 24.00 32.89 2.77
CA GLY A 489 23.64 33.16 1.37
C GLY A 489 22.29 33.88 1.31
N PRO A 490 21.86 34.35 0.13
CA PRO A 490 20.58 35.05 -0.02
C PRO A 490 19.39 34.13 0.32
N PHE A 491 18.30 34.71 0.82
CA PHE A 491 17.06 33.96 1.02
C PHE A 491 16.53 33.41 -0.31
N LEU A 492 16.55 34.23 -1.37
CA LEU A 492 16.20 33.82 -2.73
C LEU A 492 17.36 34.14 -3.67
N LYS A 493 17.88 33.12 -4.36
CA LYS A 493 18.76 33.27 -5.51
C LYS A 493 18.03 32.81 -6.77
N CYS A 494 18.01 33.64 -7.81
CA CYS A 494 17.46 33.29 -9.11
C CYS A 494 18.44 33.66 -10.23
N ASP A 495 19.01 32.65 -10.86
CA ASP A 495 19.99 32.78 -11.95
C ASP A 495 19.31 32.48 -13.31
N ALA A 496 18.00 32.72 -13.44
CA ALA A 496 17.29 32.51 -14.69
C ALA A 496 17.51 33.66 -15.69
N ASN A 497 17.48 33.39 -17.00
CA ASN A 497 17.72 34.43 -18.01
C ASN A 497 16.65 35.53 -18.02
N ASN A 498 15.38 35.15 -17.83
CA ASN A 498 14.24 36.04 -17.71
C ASN A 498 13.49 35.74 -16.41
N ILE A 499 13.38 36.75 -15.55
CA ILE A 499 12.79 36.64 -14.22
C ILE A 499 11.63 37.60 -14.11
N THR A 500 10.44 37.06 -13.84
CA THR A 500 9.30 37.85 -13.37
C THR A 500 9.06 37.51 -11.90
N LEU A 501 9.23 38.48 -11.01
CA LEU A 501 9.03 38.33 -9.57
C LEU A 501 7.90 39.22 -9.08
N HIS A 502 6.88 38.62 -8.48
CA HIS A 502 5.77 39.30 -7.83
C HIS A 502 5.79 39.02 -6.33
N LEU A 503 5.98 40.07 -5.54
CA LEU A 503 5.86 40.05 -4.07
C LEU A 503 4.63 40.85 -3.66
N ASP A 504 3.56 40.18 -3.22
CA ASP A 504 2.33 40.83 -2.77
C ASP A 504 2.01 40.44 -1.32
N ASN A 505 1.84 41.42 -0.45
CA ASN A 505 1.60 41.22 0.99
C ASN A 505 2.68 40.35 1.67
N MET A 506 3.95 40.57 1.35
CA MET A 506 5.06 39.85 1.97
C MET A 506 5.54 40.54 3.25
N THR A 507 5.65 39.82 4.35
CA THR A 507 6.27 40.28 5.60
C THR A 507 7.58 39.54 5.80
N PHE A 508 8.71 40.22 5.72
CA PHE A 508 10.04 39.63 5.91
C PHE A 508 10.76 40.31 7.06
N ILE A 509 10.92 39.60 8.18
CA ILE A 509 11.37 40.19 9.44
C ILE A 509 12.48 39.39 10.14
N ASN A 510 13.30 40.09 10.92
CA ASN A 510 14.32 39.52 11.79
C ASN A 510 15.26 38.52 11.11
N SER A 511 15.55 38.73 9.84
CA SER A 511 16.26 37.76 9.00
C SER A 511 17.65 38.29 8.62
N LYS A 512 18.62 37.39 8.50
CA LYS A 512 20.04 37.72 8.33
C LYS A 512 20.67 36.95 7.19
N ASN A 513 21.29 37.65 6.25
CA ASN A 513 22.30 37.08 5.35
C ASN A 513 23.70 37.42 5.89
N LEU A 514 24.44 36.40 6.28
CA LEU A 514 25.77 36.53 6.86
C LEU A 514 26.91 36.40 5.83
N LYS A 515 26.60 36.14 4.55
CA LYS A 515 27.60 36.05 3.49
C LYS A 515 28.13 37.45 3.15
N LYS A 516 29.46 37.57 3.07
CA LYS A 516 30.11 38.85 2.72
C LYS A 516 30.18 39.08 1.21
N ASP A 517 30.32 38.00 0.43
CA ASP A 517 30.65 38.07 -0.99
C ASP A 517 29.43 37.96 -1.92
N GLU A 518 28.29 37.46 -1.42
CA GLU A 518 27.02 37.47 -2.16
C GLU A 518 26.09 38.56 -1.60
N SER A 519 25.55 39.39 -2.49
CA SER A 519 24.78 40.60 -2.17
C SER A 519 23.34 40.27 -1.78
N GLY A 520 22.80 41.01 -0.81
CA GLY A 520 21.35 41.11 -0.58
C GLY A 520 20.69 39.92 0.12
N ILE A 521 19.40 40.10 0.42
CA ILE A 521 18.50 39.04 0.88
C ILE A 521 17.88 38.34 -0.34
N PHE A 522 17.65 39.07 -1.42
CA PHE A 522 17.26 38.56 -2.72
C PHE A 522 18.39 38.82 -3.71
N HIS A 523 18.85 37.78 -4.41
CA HIS A 523 19.86 37.89 -5.46
C HIS A 523 19.21 37.43 -6.76
N LEU A 524 19.03 38.36 -7.71
CA LEU A 524 18.42 38.10 -9.02
C LEU A 524 19.38 38.55 -10.11
N GLU A 525 19.59 37.73 -11.13
CA GLU A 525 20.49 38.05 -12.26
C GLU A 525 19.72 38.17 -13.59
N ASN A 526 20.34 38.79 -14.60
CA ASN A 526 19.84 38.90 -15.98
C ASN A 526 18.62 39.82 -16.18
N ASN A 527 17.65 39.42 -17.03
CA ASN A 527 16.50 40.26 -17.40
C ASN A 527 15.41 40.15 -16.32
N ILE A 528 15.32 41.18 -15.49
CA ILE A 528 14.52 41.16 -14.28
C ILE A 528 13.33 42.11 -14.39
N ASN A 529 12.14 41.59 -14.11
CA ASN A 529 10.91 42.35 -13.90
C ASN A 529 10.38 42.07 -12.49
N ILE A 530 10.43 43.07 -11.60
CA ILE A 530 9.99 42.94 -10.21
C ILE A 530 8.81 43.86 -9.94
N ASN A 531 7.79 43.32 -9.29
CA ASN A 531 6.68 44.07 -8.73
C ASN A 531 6.54 43.76 -7.23
N ILE A 532 6.63 44.79 -6.38
CA ILE A 532 6.49 44.67 -4.92
C ILE A 532 5.29 45.52 -4.49
N LEU A 533 4.29 44.87 -3.91
CA LEU A 533 3.05 45.48 -3.45
C LEU A 533 2.81 45.15 -1.98
N ASN A 534 2.42 46.15 -1.19
CA ASN A 534 1.95 45.99 0.19
C ASN A 534 2.87 45.13 1.09
N SER A 535 4.19 45.20 0.88
CA SER A 535 5.16 44.33 1.53
C SER A 535 6.02 45.09 2.54
N GLU A 536 6.35 44.43 3.66
CA GLU A 536 7.08 44.99 4.79
C GLU A 536 8.40 44.24 5.02
N PHE A 537 9.49 44.99 5.13
CA PHE A 537 10.83 44.47 5.42
C PHE A 537 11.37 45.16 6.67
N PHE A 538 11.43 44.45 7.80
CA PHE A 538 11.79 45.05 9.10
C PHE A 538 12.86 44.26 9.85
N ASN A 539 13.84 44.98 10.40
CA ASN A 539 14.92 44.41 11.20
C ASN A 539 15.68 43.27 10.50
N ASN A 540 15.99 43.46 9.21
CA ASN A 540 16.79 42.52 8.44
C ASN A 540 18.23 43.02 8.30
N GLU A 541 19.18 42.10 8.35
CA GLU A 541 20.60 42.39 8.24
C GLU A 541 21.19 41.66 7.02
N SER A 542 21.96 42.36 6.20
CA SER A 542 22.80 41.76 5.17
C SER A 542 24.23 42.23 5.38
N HIS A 543 25.18 41.30 5.36
CA HIS A 543 26.60 41.64 5.53
C HIS A 543 27.19 42.34 4.29
N SER A 544 26.59 42.16 3.13
CA SER A 544 26.88 42.84 1.87
C SER A 544 25.90 44.00 1.63
N PHE A 545 26.23 44.93 0.72
CA PHE A 545 25.37 46.08 0.40
C PHE A 545 24.03 45.61 -0.22
N GLY A 546 22.90 46.08 0.33
CA GLY A 546 21.57 45.93 -0.28
C GLY A 546 20.61 44.98 0.46
N ILE A 547 19.31 45.24 0.31
CA ILE A 547 18.22 44.27 0.60
C ILE A 547 17.97 43.39 -0.64
N MET A 548 18.19 43.96 -1.82
CA MET A 548 18.27 43.31 -3.13
C MET A 548 19.67 43.55 -3.71
#